data_AF-A0A7W4C1Q2-F1
#
_entry.id   AF-A0A7W4C1Q2-F1
#
_cell.length_a   1.000
_cell.length_b   1.000
_cell.length_c   1.000
_cell.angle_alpha   90.00
_cell.angle_beta   90.00
_cell.angle_gamma   90.00
#
_symmetry.space_group_name_H-M   'P 1'
#
loop_
_entity.id
_entity.type
_entity.pdbx_description
1 polymer ?
#
loop_
_entity_poly.entity_id
_entity_poly.type
_entity_poly.pdbx_seq_one_letter_code
_entity_poly.pdbx_strand_id
1 'polypeptide(L)'
;MRATYLFLLCSLLVPIVASANNLPNFLTADSDKEYRATISHLRGLLPKNGIEEVLPGLASPYALLDVHPTKFSSAEDKNDFVNFNLGVMGHAIFKADPNFVTSLPNRVLCNEKSCRDQRLKVINILLKQQDQISGFFKDNVDITIVQRSDDNVFRVNNAFFTPAGIIQYQPSAVAGFVPSGEPTYVKNVTNIEACDLCSTRSAKVRDIMGKHHIAAMVKESNGVVNIFFDGISNNHWGVQLSDNSDVKPVKGQPNALGYQYDDVIAITPTIHYYQTN
;
A
#
# COMPACT_ATOMS: atom_id res chain seq x y z
N MET A 1 -65.75 35.22 -19.52
CA MET A 1 -65.62 34.42 -18.28
C MET A 1 -64.81 33.17 -18.62
N ARG A 2 -63.73 32.94 -17.87
CA ARG A 2 -62.86 31.74 -17.80
C ARG A 2 -61.99 31.38 -19.01
N ALA A 3 -60.76 31.89 -18.92
CA ALA A 3 -59.55 31.29 -19.47
C ALA A 3 -59.28 29.91 -18.87
N THR A 4 -58.73 29.00 -19.67
CA THR A 4 -58.01 27.83 -19.15
C THR A 4 -56.85 27.51 -20.09
N TYR A 5 -55.67 27.50 -19.49
CA TYR A 5 -54.35 27.34 -20.07
C TYR A 5 -54.12 25.90 -20.56
N LEU A 6 -53.49 25.77 -21.73
CA LEU A 6 -52.77 24.54 -22.09
C LEU A 6 -51.44 24.92 -22.78
N PHE A 7 -50.60 25.60 -22.01
CA PHE A 7 -49.16 25.73 -22.25
C PHE A 7 -48.46 25.00 -21.10
N LEU A 8 -47.28 24.43 -21.38
CA LEU A 8 -46.43 23.57 -20.53
C LEU A 8 -46.74 22.07 -20.55
N LEU A 9 -46.14 21.38 -21.52
CA LEU A 9 -45.74 19.98 -21.38
C LEU A 9 -44.35 19.70 -21.99
N CYS A 10 -43.46 20.70 -22.00
CA CYS A 10 -42.08 20.58 -22.51
C CYS A 10 -41.00 20.98 -21.48
N SER A 11 -41.24 20.79 -20.18
CA SER A 11 -40.30 21.30 -19.16
C SER A 11 -40.17 20.41 -17.93
N LEU A 12 -40.15 19.08 -18.07
CA LEU A 12 -39.82 18.16 -16.98
C LEU A 12 -38.95 16.99 -17.47
N LEU A 13 -37.83 17.32 -18.12
CA LEU A 13 -36.66 16.46 -18.20
C LEU A 13 -35.45 17.28 -17.75
N VAL A 14 -35.50 17.77 -16.52
CA VAL A 14 -34.28 18.09 -15.79
C VAL A 14 -33.80 16.75 -15.24
N PRO A 15 -32.67 16.18 -15.68
CA PRO A 15 -32.06 15.12 -14.91
C PRO A 15 -31.75 15.74 -13.56
N ILE A 16 -32.44 15.28 -12.52
CA ILE A 16 -32.12 15.58 -11.15
C ILE A 16 -30.75 14.93 -10.92
N VAL A 17 -29.67 15.67 -11.20
CA VAL A 17 -28.33 15.37 -10.72
C VAL A 17 -28.31 15.78 -9.24
N ALA A 18 -29.11 15.11 -8.43
CA ALA A 18 -29.04 15.22 -6.98
C ALA A 18 -27.97 14.25 -6.50
N SER A 19 -26.73 14.73 -6.50
CA SER A 19 -25.79 14.55 -5.39
C SER A 19 -24.52 15.31 -5.75
N ALA A 20 -24.42 16.55 -5.28
CA ALA A 20 -23.12 17.04 -4.84
C ALA A 20 -22.72 16.19 -3.63
N ASN A 21 -22.33 14.93 -3.86
CA ASN A 21 -21.65 14.16 -2.85
C ASN A 21 -20.31 14.84 -2.66
N ASN A 22 -19.97 15.19 -1.42
CA ASN A 22 -18.63 15.63 -1.01
C ASN A 22 -17.64 14.45 -1.12
N LEU A 23 -17.53 13.85 -2.30
CA LEU A 23 -16.53 12.85 -2.61
C LEU A 23 -15.18 13.55 -2.73
N PRO A 24 -14.10 12.95 -2.21
CA PRO A 24 -12.76 13.39 -2.56
C PRO A 24 -12.60 13.44 -4.09
N ASN A 25 -11.90 14.45 -4.60
CA ASN A 25 -11.81 14.71 -6.04
C ASN A 25 -11.16 13.56 -6.83
N PHE A 26 -10.31 12.76 -6.16
CA PHE A 26 -9.68 11.57 -6.73
C PHE A 26 -10.62 10.34 -6.80
N LEU A 27 -11.85 10.42 -6.28
CA LEU A 27 -12.85 9.35 -6.37
C LEU A 27 -13.99 9.71 -7.32
N THR A 28 -14.25 8.83 -8.28
CA THR A 28 -15.52 8.74 -8.99
C THR A 28 -16.57 7.99 -8.17
N ALA A 29 -17.85 8.11 -8.52
CA ALA A 29 -18.93 7.36 -7.86
C ALA A 29 -18.70 5.84 -7.89
N ASP A 30 -18.17 5.30 -9.00
CA ASP A 30 -17.86 3.88 -9.12
C ASP A 30 -16.69 3.46 -8.23
N SER A 31 -15.62 4.27 -8.19
CA SER A 31 -14.48 3.99 -7.31
C SER A 31 -14.81 4.15 -5.82
N ASP A 32 -15.70 5.07 -5.44
CA ASP A 32 -16.19 5.18 -4.05
C ASP A 32 -17.00 3.95 -3.65
N LYS A 33 -17.88 3.46 -4.55
CA LYS A 33 -18.63 2.21 -4.32
C LYS A 33 -17.68 1.03 -4.13
N GLU A 34 -16.67 0.90 -4.99
CA GLU A 34 -15.63 -0.14 -4.87
C GLU A 34 -14.88 -0.01 -3.54
N TYR A 35 -14.45 1.21 -3.17
CA TYR A 35 -13.71 1.46 -1.95
C TYR A 35 -14.53 1.11 -0.70
N ARG A 36 -15.82 1.49 -0.66
CA ARG A 36 -16.72 1.13 0.45
C ARG A 36 -16.87 -0.39 0.61
N ALA A 37 -16.93 -1.14 -0.50
CA ALA A 37 -16.93 -2.58 -0.46
C ALA A 37 -15.61 -3.12 0.11
N THR A 38 -14.46 -2.57 -0.31
CA THR A 38 -13.14 -2.88 0.27
C THR A 38 -13.12 -2.65 1.77
N ILE A 39 -13.57 -1.48 2.25
CA ILE A 39 -13.62 -1.17 3.69
C ILE A 39 -14.55 -2.12 4.43
N SER A 40 -15.73 -2.42 3.88
CA SER A 40 -16.67 -3.36 4.50
C SER A 40 -16.05 -4.76 4.66
N HIS A 41 -15.34 -5.23 3.63
CA HIS A 41 -14.61 -6.49 3.66
C HIS A 41 -13.49 -6.48 4.72
N LEU A 42 -12.61 -5.47 4.72
CA LEU A 42 -11.51 -5.36 5.68
C LEU A 42 -12.01 -5.28 7.13
N ARG A 43 -13.13 -4.59 7.38
CA ARG A 43 -13.81 -4.58 8.68
C ARG A 43 -14.34 -5.94 9.10
N GLY A 44 -14.70 -6.80 8.14
CA GLY A 44 -15.12 -8.16 8.41
C GLY A 44 -13.98 -9.10 8.80
N LEU A 45 -12.75 -8.80 8.36
CA LEU A 45 -11.55 -9.58 8.69
C LEU A 45 -10.98 -9.27 10.08
N LEU A 46 -11.14 -8.03 10.53
CA LEU A 46 -10.52 -7.53 11.76
C LEU A 46 -11.51 -7.57 12.94
N PRO A 47 -11.01 -7.75 14.18
CA PRO A 47 -11.86 -7.71 15.35
C PRO A 47 -12.56 -6.34 15.47
N LYS A 48 -13.84 -6.37 15.84
CA LYS A 48 -14.62 -5.14 16.07
C LYS A 48 -13.99 -4.35 17.23
N ASN A 49 -13.72 -3.06 17.00
CA ASN A 49 -13.02 -2.19 17.95
C ASN A 49 -11.64 -2.79 18.34
N GLY A 50 -10.86 -3.19 17.33
CA GLY A 50 -9.50 -3.65 17.55
C GLY A 50 -8.65 -2.64 18.32
N ILE A 51 -7.60 -3.14 18.95
CA ILE A 51 -6.62 -2.35 19.72
C ILE A 51 -5.93 -1.36 18.77
N GLU A 52 -6.01 -0.05 19.03
CA GLU A 52 -5.50 0.96 18.10
C GLU A 52 -3.99 0.85 17.85
N GLU A 53 -3.25 0.28 18.80
CA GLU A 53 -1.83 0.02 18.74
C GLU A 53 -1.42 -1.00 17.67
N VAL A 54 -2.36 -1.80 17.13
CA VAL A 54 -2.05 -2.69 16.00
C VAL A 54 -2.19 -2.00 14.63
N LEU A 55 -2.84 -0.82 14.57
CA LEU A 55 -3.04 -0.06 13.33
C LEU A 55 -1.72 0.24 12.60
N PRO A 56 -0.63 0.69 13.26
CA PRO A 56 0.64 0.95 12.58
C PRO A 56 1.18 -0.26 11.80
N GLY A 57 1.12 -1.45 12.41
CA GLY A 57 1.56 -2.68 11.75
C GLY A 57 0.68 -3.04 10.55
N LEU A 58 -0.63 -2.88 10.68
CA LEU A 58 -1.59 -3.20 9.62
C LEU A 58 -1.62 -2.17 8.49
N ALA A 59 -1.21 -0.93 8.76
CA ALA A 59 -1.08 0.16 7.79
C ALA A 59 0.37 0.36 7.28
N SER A 60 1.29 -0.54 7.65
CA SER A 60 2.66 -0.54 7.15
C SER A 60 2.71 -0.82 5.63
N PRO A 61 3.81 -0.50 4.93
CA PRO A 61 3.87 -0.59 3.47
C PRO A 61 3.41 -1.95 2.95
N TYR A 62 2.42 -1.94 2.06
CA TYR A 62 1.78 -3.10 1.42
C TYR A 62 1.05 -4.06 2.36
N ALA A 63 0.89 -3.73 3.65
CA ALA A 63 0.13 -4.52 4.61
C ALA A 63 -1.38 -4.46 4.31
N LEU A 64 -2.18 -5.16 5.13
CA LEU A 64 -3.60 -5.39 4.87
C LEU A 64 -4.43 -4.09 4.77
N LEU A 65 -4.05 -3.03 5.48
CA LEU A 65 -4.77 -1.75 5.48
C LEU A 65 -4.08 -0.68 4.65
N ASP A 66 -2.90 -0.96 4.09
CA ASP A 66 -2.26 -0.12 3.10
C ASP A 66 -2.86 -0.41 1.71
N VAL A 67 -4.10 0.05 1.54
CA VAL A 67 -4.89 -0.14 0.31
C VAL A 67 -4.33 0.77 -0.77
N HIS A 68 -4.02 0.23 -1.95
CA HIS A 68 -3.48 1.02 -3.08
C HIS A 68 -4.40 0.94 -4.31
N PRO A 69 -4.71 2.08 -4.97
CA PRO A 69 -5.46 2.11 -6.22
C PRO A 69 -4.52 1.85 -7.42
N THR A 70 -4.59 0.67 -8.01
CA THR A 70 -3.70 0.29 -9.13
C THR A 70 -4.04 0.98 -10.46
N LYS A 71 -5.21 1.63 -10.56
CA LYS A 71 -5.67 2.31 -11.78
C LYS A 71 -5.55 3.84 -11.72
N PHE A 72 -5.14 4.40 -10.59
CA PHE A 72 -4.87 5.82 -10.51
C PHE A 72 -3.60 6.15 -11.30
N SER A 73 -3.67 7.14 -12.18
CA SER A 73 -2.53 7.57 -13.01
C SER A 73 -1.79 8.76 -12.39
N SER A 74 -2.49 9.66 -11.70
CA SER A 74 -1.89 10.83 -11.05
C SER A 74 -1.11 10.44 -9.80
N ALA A 75 0.11 10.96 -9.66
CA ALA A 75 0.88 10.84 -8.43
C ALA A 75 0.20 11.56 -7.26
N GLU A 76 -0.42 12.71 -7.53
CA GLU A 76 -1.16 13.50 -6.55
C GLU A 76 -2.36 12.71 -6.02
N ASP A 77 -3.18 12.13 -6.91
CA ASP A 77 -4.36 11.36 -6.49
C ASP A 77 -3.98 10.13 -5.66
N LYS A 78 -2.87 9.45 -5.99
CA LYS A 78 -2.37 8.32 -5.19
C LYS A 78 -1.92 8.76 -3.79
N ASN A 79 -1.21 9.89 -3.72
CA ASN A 79 -0.75 10.47 -2.46
C ASN A 79 -1.92 10.93 -1.57
N ASP A 80 -2.90 11.60 -2.16
CA ASP A 80 -4.09 12.04 -1.45
C ASP A 80 -4.94 10.85 -0.97
N PHE A 81 -5.06 9.83 -1.81
CA PHE A 81 -5.78 8.62 -1.46
C PHE A 81 -5.15 7.89 -0.27
N VAL A 82 -3.82 7.73 -0.20
CA VAL A 82 -3.21 6.99 0.91
C VAL A 82 -3.38 7.71 2.26
N ASN A 83 -3.40 9.04 2.24
CA ASN A 83 -3.68 9.87 3.42
C ASN A 83 -5.15 9.76 3.84
N PHE A 84 -6.06 9.86 2.88
CA PHE A 84 -7.49 9.62 3.10
C PHE A 84 -7.75 8.21 3.65
N ASN A 85 -7.09 7.21 3.09
CA ASN A 85 -7.22 5.82 3.50
C ASN A 85 -6.83 5.61 4.95
N LEU A 86 -5.70 6.19 5.42
CA LEU A 86 -5.32 6.13 6.83
C LEU A 86 -6.42 6.69 7.75
N GLY A 87 -7.00 7.84 7.39
CA GLY A 87 -8.11 8.44 8.13
C GLY A 87 -9.33 7.52 8.21
N VAL A 88 -9.68 6.89 7.08
CA VAL A 88 -10.79 5.91 7.02
C VAL A 88 -10.48 4.68 7.89
N MET A 89 -9.27 4.14 7.87
CA MET A 89 -8.88 3.00 8.69
C MET A 89 -8.98 3.32 10.18
N GLY A 90 -8.41 4.45 10.59
CA GLY A 90 -8.47 4.93 11.97
C GLY A 90 -9.90 5.09 12.47
N HIS A 91 -10.78 5.69 11.66
CA HIS A 91 -12.14 6.00 12.07
C HIS A 91 -13.12 4.82 11.91
N ALA A 92 -13.17 4.21 10.72
CA ALA A 92 -14.21 3.24 10.36
C ALA A 92 -13.90 1.83 10.85
N ILE A 93 -12.62 1.47 10.99
CA ILE A 93 -12.19 0.13 11.43
C ILE A 93 -11.87 0.12 12.93
N PHE A 94 -10.96 1.01 13.37
CA PHE A 94 -10.44 0.99 14.75
C PHE A 94 -11.23 1.88 15.71
N LYS A 95 -11.88 2.94 15.23
CA LYS A 95 -12.41 4.03 16.06
C LYS A 95 -11.34 4.58 17.02
N ALA A 96 -10.11 4.67 16.52
CA ALA A 96 -8.96 5.15 17.26
C ALA A 96 -9.11 6.63 17.63
N ASP A 97 -8.36 7.08 18.64
CA ASP A 97 -8.27 8.51 18.94
C ASP A 97 -7.80 9.27 17.68
N PRO A 98 -8.52 10.30 17.21
CA PRO A 98 -8.07 11.13 16.09
C PRO A 98 -6.64 11.66 16.26
N ASN A 99 -6.25 12.02 17.48
CA ASN A 99 -4.89 12.49 17.78
C ASN A 99 -3.87 11.39 17.56
N PHE A 100 -4.19 10.15 17.96
CA PHE A 100 -3.36 8.99 17.70
C PHE A 100 -3.14 8.83 16.19
N VAL A 101 -4.23 8.78 15.40
CA VAL A 101 -4.19 8.59 13.94
C VAL A 101 -3.38 9.69 13.26
N THR A 102 -3.64 10.97 13.58
CA THR A 102 -2.90 12.11 12.99
C THR A 102 -1.42 12.13 13.36
N SER A 103 -1.04 11.52 14.48
CA SER A 103 0.36 11.43 14.89
C SER A 103 1.14 10.36 14.13
N LEU A 104 0.47 9.34 13.57
CA LEU A 104 1.12 8.15 13.03
C LEU A 104 2.13 8.44 11.92
N PRO A 105 1.81 9.21 10.86
CA PRO A 105 2.77 9.46 9.78
C PRO A 105 4.05 10.14 10.27
N ASN A 106 3.93 11.01 11.30
CA ASN A 106 5.08 11.72 11.88
C ASN A 106 6.01 10.82 12.69
N ARG A 107 5.54 9.66 13.16
CA ARG A 107 6.37 8.70 13.90
C ARG A 107 7.41 8.03 13.01
N VAL A 108 7.17 8.01 11.69
CA VAL A 108 8.07 7.40 10.71
C VAL A 108 9.08 8.41 10.14
N LEU A 109 8.90 9.71 10.37
CA LEU A 109 9.84 10.72 9.87
C LEU A 109 11.13 10.78 10.68
N CYS A 110 12.24 11.02 10.00
CA CYS A 110 13.59 11.01 10.56
C CYS A 110 14.39 12.19 10.04
N ASN A 111 14.04 13.38 10.55
CA ASN A 111 14.60 14.64 10.06
C ASN A 111 15.94 14.99 10.74
N GLU A 112 16.27 14.32 11.83
CA GLU A 112 17.54 14.49 12.54
C GLU A 112 18.65 13.60 11.96
N LYS A 113 19.86 14.17 11.87
CA LYS A 113 21.05 13.42 11.41
C LYS A 113 21.32 12.17 12.25
N SER A 114 21.15 12.25 13.57
CA SER A 114 21.32 11.14 14.52
C SER A 114 20.45 9.94 14.16
N CYS A 115 19.17 10.18 13.90
CA CYS A 115 18.21 9.17 13.49
C CYS A 115 18.60 8.57 12.12
N ARG A 116 18.99 9.41 11.14
CA ARG A 116 19.38 8.95 9.81
C ARG A 116 20.65 8.09 9.84
N ASP A 117 21.63 8.48 10.65
CA ASP A 117 22.86 7.70 10.85
C ASP A 117 22.55 6.30 11.44
N GLN A 118 21.51 6.18 12.28
CA GLN A 118 21.04 4.87 12.76
C GLN A 118 20.42 4.04 11.63
N ARG A 119 19.56 4.64 10.80
CA ARG A 119 18.98 3.96 9.62
C ARG A 119 20.05 3.46 8.66
N LEU A 120 21.05 4.29 8.35
CA LEU A 120 22.16 3.90 7.48
C LEU A 120 22.98 2.74 8.07
N LYS A 121 23.16 2.67 9.39
CA LYS A 121 23.80 1.51 10.04
C LYS A 121 23.01 0.22 9.82
N VAL A 122 21.69 0.26 10.00
CA VAL A 122 20.81 -0.90 9.76
C VAL A 122 20.87 -1.32 8.29
N ILE A 123 20.81 -0.36 7.36
CA ILE A 123 20.92 -0.63 5.92
C ILE A 123 22.27 -1.28 5.59
N ASN A 124 23.39 -0.75 6.08
CA ASN A 124 24.71 -1.32 5.82
C ASN A 124 24.85 -2.78 6.32
N ILE A 125 24.13 -3.16 7.38
CA ILE A 125 24.07 -4.54 7.85
C ILE A 125 23.25 -5.41 6.87
N LEU A 126 22.11 -4.91 6.37
CA LEU A 126 21.30 -5.57 5.34
C LEU A 126 22.05 -5.76 4.02
N LEU A 127 22.84 -4.79 3.59
CA LEU A 127 23.52 -4.84 2.27
C LEU A 127 24.49 -6.02 2.12
N LYS A 128 24.88 -6.68 3.22
CA LYS A 128 25.59 -7.97 3.17
C LYS A 128 24.78 -9.11 2.53
N GLN A 129 23.46 -8.95 2.46
CA GLN A 129 22.52 -9.90 1.85
C GLN A 129 21.95 -9.40 0.51
N GLN A 130 22.47 -8.30 -0.04
CA GLN A 130 21.91 -7.68 -1.26
C GLN A 130 21.84 -8.65 -2.44
N ASP A 131 22.86 -9.50 -2.63
CA ASP A 131 22.92 -10.44 -3.76
C ASP A 131 21.85 -11.52 -3.62
N GLN A 132 21.50 -11.92 -2.39
CA GLN A 132 20.42 -12.86 -2.14
C GLN A 132 19.05 -12.24 -2.45
N ILE A 133 18.88 -10.95 -2.13
CA ILE A 133 17.64 -10.20 -2.38
C ILE A 133 17.46 -9.99 -3.89
N SER A 134 18.49 -9.45 -4.57
CA SER A 134 18.47 -9.23 -6.01
C SER A 134 18.36 -10.54 -6.79
N GLY A 135 19.07 -11.59 -6.35
CA GLY A 135 18.96 -12.94 -6.92
C GLY A 135 17.55 -13.51 -6.82
N PHE A 136 16.89 -13.36 -5.67
CA PHE A 136 15.50 -13.81 -5.50
C PHE A 136 14.56 -13.19 -6.54
N PHE A 137 14.59 -11.87 -6.75
CA PHE A 137 13.72 -11.18 -7.71
C PHE A 137 14.11 -11.40 -9.19
N LYS A 138 15.37 -11.79 -9.44
CA LYS A 138 15.84 -12.24 -10.76
C LYS A 138 15.31 -13.64 -11.08
N ASP A 139 15.37 -14.56 -10.12
CA ASP A 139 14.96 -15.96 -10.30
C ASP A 139 13.44 -16.14 -10.24
N ASN A 140 12.71 -15.24 -9.56
CA ASN A 140 11.26 -15.29 -9.37
C ASN A 140 10.58 -14.11 -10.05
N VAL A 141 10.64 -14.09 -11.39
CA VAL A 141 10.19 -12.94 -12.19
C VAL A 141 8.72 -12.57 -12.01
N ASP A 142 7.89 -13.54 -11.61
CA ASP A 142 6.46 -13.39 -11.34
C ASP A 142 6.15 -12.80 -9.95
N ILE A 143 7.12 -12.78 -9.04
CA ILE A 143 6.98 -12.16 -7.71
C ILE A 143 7.47 -10.72 -7.78
N THR A 144 6.55 -9.78 -7.59
CA THR A 144 6.84 -8.34 -7.59
C THR A 144 6.78 -7.73 -6.21
N ILE A 145 6.01 -8.30 -5.28
CA ILE A 145 5.86 -7.77 -3.92
C ILE A 145 6.03 -8.92 -2.92
N VAL A 146 6.83 -8.69 -1.89
CA VAL A 146 6.84 -9.49 -0.67
C VAL A 146 6.72 -8.54 0.51
N GLN A 147 5.67 -8.68 1.32
CA GLN A 147 5.45 -7.92 2.54
C GLN A 147 5.33 -8.88 3.72
N ARG A 148 5.86 -8.50 4.89
CA ARG A 148 5.86 -9.34 6.09
C ARG A 148 5.33 -8.54 7.28
N SER A 149 4.16 -8.90 7.78
CA SER A 149 3.65 -8.39 9.06
C SER A 149 4.21 -9.22 10.22
N ASP A 150 4.22 -10.54 10.07
CA ASP A 150 4.90 -11.49 10.95
C ASP A 150 5.34 -12.75 10.17
N ASP A 151 5.83 -13.80 10.85
CA ASP A 151 6.28 -15.04 10.20
C ASP A 151 5.18 -15.85 9.50
N ASN A 152 3.95 -15.79 10.00
CA ASN A 152 2.76 -16.50 9.51
C ASN A 152 1.76 -15.59 8.78
N VAL A 153 1.97 -14.27 8.84
CA VAL A 153 1.14 -13.23 8.24
C VAL A 153 2.00 -12.39 7.32
N PHE A 154 1.89 -12.68 6.03
CA PHE A 154 2.69 -12.07 4.99
C PHE A 154 1.90 -11.99 3.68
N ARG A 155 2.41 -11.20 2.75
CA ARG A 155 1.83 -11.02 1.42
C ARG A 155 2.87 -11.33 0.36
N VAL A 156 2.44 -12.04 -0.68
CA VAL A 156 3.19 -12.20 -1.92
C VAL A 156 2.29 -11.77 -3.06
N ASN A 157 2.69 -10.74 -3.80
CA ASN A 157 1.84 -10.08 -4.81
C ASN A 157 0.47 -9.70 -4.23
N ASN A 158 -0.64 -10.27 -4.71
CA ASN A 158 -1.99 -9.99 -4.21
C ASN A 158 -2.54 -11.09 -3.29
N ALA A 159 -1.69 -12.07 -2.93
CA ALA A 159 -2.04 -13.16 -2.03
C ALA A 159 -1.59 -12.81 -0.60
N PHE A 160 -2.54 -12.77 0.34
CA PHE A 160 -2.30 -12.53 1.76
C PHE A 160 -2.41 -13.85 2.50
N PHE A 161 -1.30 -14.29 3.09
CA PHE A 161 -1.17 -15.52 3.84
C PHE A 161 -1.46 -15.24 5.31
N THR A 162 -2.28 -16.09 5.92
CA THR A 162 -2.62 -16.05 7.34
C THR A 162 -2.71 -17.47 7.88
N PRO A 163 -2.69 -17.67 9.21
CA PRO A 163 -2.95 -18.98 9.80
C PRO A 163 -4.31 -19.59 9.41
N ALA A 164 -5.29 -18.76 9.01
CA ALA A 164 -6.63 -19.21 8.62
C ALA A 164 -6.74 -19.61 7.14
N GLY A 165 -5.69 -19.35 6.34
CA GLY A 165 -5.68 -19.58 4.90
C GLY A 165 -5.17 -18.38 4.11
N ILE A 166 -5.39 -18.41 2.80
CA ILE A 166 -4.92 -17.39 1.85
C ILE A 166 -6.12 -16.56 1.37
N ILE A 167 -5.97 -15.23 1.40
CA ILE A 167 -6.90 -14.29 0.82
C ILE A 167 -6.27 -13.74 -0.46
N GLN A 168 -6.85 -14.09 -1.60
CA GLN A 168 -6.40 -13.64 -2.90
C GLN A 168 -7.25 -12.44 -3.35
N TYR A 169 -6.61 -11.28 -3.51
CA TYR A 169 -7.27 -10.11 -4.07
C TYR A 169 -7.05 -10.01 -5.57
N GLN A 170 -8.07 -9.53 -6.27
CA GLN A 170 -7.99 -9.17 -7.67
C GLN A 170 -8.33 -7.68 -7.81
N PRO A 171 -7.45 -6.86 -8.40
CA PRO A 171 -7.77 -5.46 -8.67
C PRO A 171 -8.87 -5.39 -9.71
N SER A 172 -9.91 -4.59 -9.45
CA SER A 172 -10.94 -4.31 -10.43
C SER A 172 -10.42 -3.48 -11.63
N ALA A 173 -11.27 -3.32 -12.64
CA ALA A 173 -11.02 -2.42 -13.77
C ALA A 173 -11.30 -0.93 -13.45
N VAL A 174 -11.88 -0.61 -12.29
CA VAL A 174 -12.29 0.75 -11.91
C VAL A 174 -11.13 1.47 -11.21
N ALA A 175 -11.03 1.44 -9.87
CA ALA A 175 -9.87 1.96 -9.15
C ALA A 175 -8.79 0.88 -8.95
N GLY A 176 -9.20 -0.38 -8.99
CA GLY A 176 -8.32 -1.52 -8.88
C GLY A 176 -7.63 -1.57 -7.52
N PHE A 177 -8.39 -1.43 -6.44
CA PHE A 177 -7.82 -1.44 -5.09
C PHE A 177 -7.18 -2.80 -4.77
N VAL A 178 -6.04 -2.78 -4.09
CA VAL A 178 -5.47 -3.98 -3.46
C VAL A 178 -5.04 -3.62 -2.04
N PRO A 179 -5.61 -4.27 -1.00
CA PRO A 179 -6.74 -5.20 -1.02
C PRO A 179 -8.04 -4.68 -1.68
N SER A 180 -8.92 -5.60 -2.11
CA SER A 180 -10.23 -5.30 -2.72
C SER A 180 -11.41 -5.88 -1.93
N GLY A 181 -12.63 -5.42 -2.22
CA GLY A 181 -13.86 -5.88 -1.54
C GLY A 181 -14.38 -7.26 -1.95
N GLU A 182 -13.87 -7.82 -3.05
CA GLU A 182 -14.33 -9.10 -3.62
C GLU A 182 -13.17 -10.12 -3.67
N PRO A 183 -12.70 -10.64 -2.52
CA PRO A 183 -11.59 -11.59 -2.49
C PRO A 183 -12.01 -13.02 -2.80
N THR A 184 -11.03 -13.83 -3.24
CA THR A 184 -11.15 -15.28 -3.27
C THR A 184 -10.43 -15.88 -2.05
N TYR A 185 -11.08 -16.82 -1.36
CA TYR A 185 -10.51 -17.50 -0.19
C TYR A 185 -10.03 -18.90 -0.52
N VAL A 186 -8.82 -19.21 -0.06
CA VAL A 186 -8.24 -20.55 -0.17
C VAL A 186 -8.01 -21.09 1.23
N LYS A 187 -8.81 -22.10 1.62
CA LYS A 187 -8.74 -22.74 2.93
C LYS A 187 -7.91 -24.02 2.97
N ASN A 188 -7.81 -24.72 1.83
CA ASN A 188 -7.02 -25.94 1.69
C ASN A 188 -5.84 -25.70 0.76
N VAL A 189 -4.69 -25.55 1.39
CA VAL A 189 -3.41 -25.23 0.77
C VAL A 189 -2.92 -26.38 -0.13
N THR A 190 -3.34 -27.62 0.15
CA THR A 190 -2.97 -28.85 -0.57
C THR A 190 -3.35 -28.92 -2.05
N ASN A 191 -4.22 -28.03 -2.55
CA ASN A 191 -4.69 -28.05 -3.94
C ASN A 191 -4.25 -26.83 -4.77
N ILE A 192 -3.32 -26.00 -4.28
CA ILE A 192 -2.85 -24.85 -5.05
C ILE A 192 -1.34 -24.89 -5.19
N GLU A 193 -0.87 -25.66 -6.17
CA GLU A 193 0.55 -25.73 -6.53
C GLU A 193 1.16 -24.32 -6.68
N ALA A 194 0.47 -23.39 -7.35
CA ALA A 194 0.99 -22.04 -7.61
C ALA A 194 1.17 -21.15 -6.35
N CYS A 195 0.25 -21.21 -5.38
CA CYS A 195 0.31 -20.38 -4.17
C CYS A 195 1.27 -20.97 -3.13
N ASP A 196 1.34 -22.30 -3.02
CA ASP A 196 2.35 -22.98 -2.22
C ASP A 196 3.76 -22.71 -2.73
N LEU A 197 3.93 -22.68 -4.06
CA LEU A 197 5.17 -22.26 -4.68
C LEU A 197 5.53 -20.82 -4.30
N CYS A 198 4.60 -19.85 -4.28
CA CYS A 198 4.92 -18.48 -3.84
C CYS A 198 5.39 -18.40 -2.38
N SER A 199 4.68 -19.08 -1.46
CA SER A 199 5.05 -19.13 -0.05
C SER A 199 6.43 -19.77 0.14
N THR A 200 6.69 -20.88 -0.54
CA THR A 200 7.96 -21.60 -0.46
C THR A 200 9.10 -20.80 -1.08
N ARG A 201 8.92 -20.29 -2.31
CA ARG A 201 9.94 -19.52 -3.05
C ARG A 201 10.36 -18.26 -2.30
N SER A 202 9.43 -17.58 -1.63
CA SER A 202 9.74 -16.36 -0.88
C SER A 202 10.22 -16.61 0.57
N ALA A 203 10.31 -17.86 1.04
CA ALA A 203 10.65 -18.15 2.44
C ALA A 203 12.00 -17.57 2.87
N LYS A 204 13.02 -17.71 2.02
CA LYS A 204 14.36 -17.19 2.30
C LYS A 204 14.39 -15.66 2.39
N VAL A 205 13.70 -14.96 1.47
CA VAL A 205 13.65 -13.50 1.52
C VAL A 205 12.84 -13.00 2.72
N ARG A 206 11.77 -13.71 3.11
CA ARG A 206 11.02 -13.41 4.34
C ARG A 206 11.85 -13.60 5.61
N ASP A 207 12.72 -14.59 5.67
CA ASP A 207 13.67 -14.77 6.79
C ASP A 207 14.65 -13.58 6.89
N ILE A 208 15.17 -13.09 5.76
CA ILE A 208 15.97 -11.86 5.71
C ILE A 208 15.12 -10.67 6.22
N MET A 209 13.88 -10.55 5.76
CA MET A 209 12.98 -9.48 6.21
C MET A 209 12.75 -9.52 7.72
N GLY A 210 12.54 -10.71 8.30
CA GLY A 210 12.37 -10.88 9.75
C GLY A 210 13.61 -10.47 10.54
N LYS A 211 14.81 -10.86 10.09
CA LYS A 211 16.09 -10.53 10.75
C LYS A 211 16.44 -9.04 10.71
N HIS A 212 15.98 -8.33 9.69
CA HIS A 212 16.32 -6.93 9.45
C HIS A 212 15.15 -5.97 9.68
N HIS A 213 14.02 -6.46 10.20
CA HIS A 213 12.79 -5.67 10.43
C HIS A 213 12.34 -4.91 9.17
N ILE A 214 12.25 -5.62 8.04
CA ILE A 214 11.81 -5.07 6.76
C ILE A 214 10.31 -5.29 6.62
N ALA A 215 9.56 -4.22 6.40
CA ALA A 215 8.12 -4.28 6.16
C ALA A 215 7.80 -4.89 4.79
N ALA A 216 8.45 -4.40 3.73
CA ALA A 216 8.19 -4.87 2.37
C ALA A 216 9.42 -4.81 1.46
N MET A 217 9.43 -5.65 0.43
CA MET A 217 10.34 -5.59 -0.71
C MET A 217 9.52 -5.62 -1.99
N VAL A 218 9.85 -4.72 -2.92
CA VAL A 218 9.10 -4.53 -4.15
C VAL A 218 10.04 -4.43 -5.34
N LYS A 219 9.80 -5.26 -6.34
CA LYS A 219 10.41 -5.14 -7.67
C LYS A 219 9.62 -4.12 -8.47
N GLU A 220 10.17 -2.91 -8.58
CA GLU A 220 9.58 -1.82 -9.39
C GLU A 220 9.74 -2.09 -10.88
N SER A 221 10.91 -2.59 -11.26
CA SER A 221 11.24 -2.93 -12.65
C SER A 221 12.38 -3.94 -12.69
N ASN A 222 12.79 -4.35 -13.89
CA ASN A 222 13.91 -5.27 -14.05
C ASN A 222 15.20 -4.63 -13.52
N GLY A 223 15.80 -5.28 -12.51
CA GLY A 223 17.02 -4.80 -11.87
C GLY A 223 16.81 -3.69 -10.83
N VAL A 224 15.57 -3.34 -10.48
CA VAL A 224 15.27 -2.32 -9.46
C VAL A 224 14.39 -2.92 -8.35
N VAL A 225 14.91 -2.92 -7.14
CA VAL A 225 14.22 -3.42 -5.94
C VAL A 225 14.18 -2.31 -4.88
N ASN A 226 12.97 -1.92 -4.48
CA ASN A 226 12.74 -1.07 -3.31
C ASN A 226 12.56 -1.93 -2.07
N ILE A 227 13.28 -1.61 -1.01
CA ILE A 227 13.19 -2.26 0.30
C ILE A 227 12.67 -1.22 1.30
N PHE A 228 11.48 -1.46 1.84
CA PHE A 228 10.80 -0.60 2.80
C PHE A 228 11.04 -1.16 4.20
N PHE A 229 11.72 -0.39 5.06
CA PHE A 229 11.91 -0.80 6.45
C PHE A 229 10.67 -0.48 7.29
N ASP A 230 10.11 0.71 7.10
CA ASP A 230 8.92 1.15 7.82
C ASP A 230 8.18 2.21 7.00
N GLY A 231 6.93 2.44 7.36
CA GLY A 231 6.07 3.35 6.63
C GLY A 231 4.66 3.46 7.19
N ILE A 232 4.10 4.66 7.15
CA ILE A 232 2.65 4.85 7.34
C ILE A 232 2.19 5.90 6.34
N SER A 233 1.14 5.57 5.58
CA SER A 233 0.55 6.44 4.57
C SER A 233 1.54 6.83 3.46
N ASN A 234 1.81 8.11 3.25
CA ASN A 234 2.82 8.56 2.29
C ASN A 234 4.23 8.71 2.90
N ASN A 235 4.40 8.48 4.21
CA ASN A 235 5.67 8.65 4.92
C ASN A 235 6.39 7.32 5.11
N HIS A 236 7.24 6.95 4.17
CA HIS A 236 7.99 5.70 4.16
C HIS A 236 9.49 5.97 4.14
N TRP A 237 10.30 4.99 4.56
CA TRP A 237 11.74 5.04 4.33
C TRP A 237 12.30 3.67 3.98
N GLY A 238 13.42 3.69 3.26
CA GLY A 238 13.92 2.49 2.65
C GLY A 238 15.29 2.63 2.01
N VAL A 239 15.63 1.58 1.27
CA VAL A 239 16.76 1.56 0.36
C VAL A 239 16.30 1.05 -1.00
N GLN A 240 16.73 1.72 -2.06
CA GLN A 240 16.60 1.24 -3.43
C GLN A 240 17.89 0.57 -3.85
N LEU A 241 17.78 -0.65 -4.37
CA LEU A 241 18.85 -1.37 -5.06
C LEU A 241 18.59 -1.30 -6.56
N SER A 242 19.59 -0.92 -7.34
CA SER A 242 19.49 -0.86 -8.80
C SER A 242 20.69 -1.53 -9.46
N ASP A 243 20.47 -2.29 -10.54
CA ASP A 243 21.56 -2.78 -11.40
C ASP A 243 22.13 -1.65 -12.29
N ASN A 244 21.47 -0.48 -12.35
CA ASN A 244 21.86 0.69 -13.17
C ASN A 244 21.94 1.97 -12.32
N SER A 245 23.11 2.63 -12.29
CA SER A 245 23.35 3.87 -11.53
C SER A 245 22.54 5.09 -11.99
N ASP A 246 21.98 5.05 -13.20
CA ASP A 246 21.12 6.12 -13.71
C ASP A 246 19.70 6.04 -13.14
N VAL A 247 19.29 4.87 -12.65
CA VAL A 247 18.00 4.67 -11.97
C VAL A 247 18.20 4.88 -10.48
N LYS A 248 17.75 6.04 -9.99
CA LYS A 248 17.88 6.45 -8.59
C LYS A 248 16.72 7.32 -8.15
N PRO A 249 16.33 7.29 -6.86
CA PRO A 249 15.38 8.25 -6.32
C PRO A 249 15.95 9.67 -6.43
N VAL A 250 15.07 10.64 -6.67
CA VAL A 250 15.44 12.06 -6.77
C VAL A 250 14.56 12.85 -5.81
N LYS A 251 15.20 13.60 -4.90
CA LYS A 251 14.49 14.46 -3.94
C LYS A 251 13.53 15.40 -4.67
N GLY A 252 12.30 15.51 -4.16
CA GLY A 252 11.20 16.28 -4.74
C GLY A 252 10.45 15.58 -5.87
N GLN A 253 10.91 14.44 -6.36
CA GLN A 253 10.17 13.64 -7.35
C GLN A 253 9.31 12.56 -6.65
N PRO A 254 8.14 12.22 -7.20
CA PRO A 254 7.32 11.12 -6.68
C PRO A 254 7.93 9.76 -7.01
N ASN A 255 7.75 8.80 -6.11
CA ASN A 255 7.98 7.38 -6.38
C ASN A 255 6.82 6.75 -7.19
N ALA A 256 6.87 5.45 -7.47
CA ALA A 256 5.82 4.75 -8.23
C ALA A 256 4.43 4.78 -7.54
N LEU A 257 4.42 4.93 -6.22
CA LEU A 257 3.22 5.09 -5.39
C LEU A 257 2.72 6.54 -5.33
N GLY A 258 3.44 7.49 -5.93
CA GLY A 258 3.08 8.91 -5.94
C GLY A 258 3.65 9.73 -4.78
N TYR A 259 4.43 9.13 -3.88
CA TYR A 259 4.94 9.82 -2.68
C TYR A 259 6.24 10.54 -3.01
N GLN A 260 6.35 11.81 -2.63
CA GLN A 260 7.52 12.61 -2.94
C GLN A 260 8.70 12.20 -2.07
N TYR A 261 9.87 12.02 -2.68
CA TYR A 261 11.10 11.79 -1.93
C TYR A 261 11.50 13.08 -1.19
N ASP A 262 11.55 13.02 0.13
CA ASP A 262 11.97 14.13 1.00
C ASP A 262 13.46 14.10 1.28
N ASP A 263 14.05 12.93 1.50
CA ASP A 263 15.50 12.77 1.71
C ASP A 263 16.04 11.62 0.85
N VAL A 264 17.23 11.81 0.28
CA VAL A 264 17.90 10.82 -0.57
C VAL A 264 19.39 10.88 -0.32
N ILE A 265 20.00 9.73 -0.03
CA ILE A 265 21.46 9.60 0.16
C ILE A 265 21.97 8.44 -0.68
N ALA A 266 22.92 8.73 -1.56
CA ALA A 266 23.68 7.69 -2.24
C ALA A 266 24.60 6.98 -1.24
N ILE A 267 24.40 5.67 -1.06
CA ILE A 267 25.28 4.80 -0.29
C ILE A 267 26.40 4.30 -1.21
N THR A 268 26.02 3.90 -2.43
CA THR A 268 26.90 3.59 -3.55
C THR A 268 26.28 4.18 -4.83
N PRO A 269 26.93 4.10 -6.00
CA PRO A 269 26.31 4.53 -7.27
C PRO A 269 25.00 3.81 -7.61
N THR A 270 24.75 2.64 -7.05
CA THR A 270 23.61 1.76 -7.36
C THR A 270 22.66 1.54 -6.18
N ILE A 271 22.98 2.12 -5.02
CA ILE A 271 22.25 1.88 -3.77
C ILE A 271 21.95 3.21 -3.10
N HIS A 272 20.68 3.50 -2.89
CA HIS A 272 20.23 4.79 -2.40
C HIS A 272 19.29 4.63 -1.21
N TYR A 273 19.63 5.21 -0.07
CA TYR A 273 18.67 5.47 0.99
C TYR A 273 17.65 6.50 0.51
N TYR A 274 16.41 6.36 0.95
CA TYR A 274 15.38 7.38 0.77
C TYR A 274 14.41 7.47 1.96
N GLN A 275 13.78 8.63 2.09
CA GLN A 275 12.58 8.89 2.89
C GLN A 275 11.56 9.65 2.03
N THR A 276 10.28 9.40 2.20
CA THR A 276 9.17 10.14 1.57
C THR A 276 8.38 10.96 2.59
N ASN A 277 7.67 11.99 2.12
CA ASN A 277 6.77 12.87 2.87
C ASN A 277 5.55 13.26 2.02
#